data_AF-X1I8Z2-F1
#
_entry.id   AF-X1I8Z2-F1
#
_cell.length_a   1.000
_cell.length_b   1.000
_cell.length_c   1.000
_cell.angle_alpha   90.00
_cell.angle_beta   90.00
_cell.angle_gamma   90.00
#
_symmetry.space_group_name_H-M   'P 1'
#
loop_
_entity.id
_entity.type
_entity.pdbx_description
1 polymer ?
#
loop_
_entity_poly.entity_id
_entity_poly.type
_entity_poly.pdbx_seq_one_letter_code
_entity_poly.pdbx_strand_id
1 'polypeptide(L)'
;MLDIKLIRESPEVVRQALEKRGNTFALENILETDEHHRHLLRQVELLRSQHNQVSKQLGTTKEKPPQLIAEMRKLGEQISALQQETSQ
;
A
#
# COMPACT_ATOMS: atom_id res chain seq x y z
N MET A 1 -22.37 -5.33 6.62
CA MET A 1 -21.14 -4.57 6.28
C MET A 1 -21.40 -3.90 4.94
N LEU A 2 -21.23 -2.58 4.83
CA LEU A 2 -21.24 -1.92 3.51
C LEU A 2 -19.97 -2.34 2.78
N ASP A 3 -20.11 -2.85 1.57
CA ASP A 3 -18.97 -3.24 0.75
C ASP A 3 -18.20 -1.99 0.34
N ILE A 4 -16.93 -1.90 0.74
CA ILE A 4 -16.01 -0.82 0.31
C ILE A 4 -15.90 -0.77 -1.22
N LYS A 5 -16.11 -1.90 -1.91
CA LYS A 5 -16.21 -1.98 -3.37
C LYS A 5 -17.34 -1.11 -3.92
N LEU A 6 -18.53 -1.18 -3.31
CA LEU A 6 -19.68 -0.38 -3.74
C LEU A 6 -19.43 1.12 -3.55
N ILE A 7 -18.79 1.48 -2.44
CA ILE A 7 -18.38 2.87 -2.15
C ILE A 7 -17.37 3.37 -3.18
N ARG A 8 -16.46 2.50 -3.63
CA ARG A 8 -15.44 2.82 -4.63
C ARG A 8 -15.99 2.88 -6.05
N GLU A 9 -16.84 1.94 -6.45
CA GLU A 9 -17.38 1.85 -7.80
C GLU A 9 -18.48 2.88 -8.05
N SER A 10 -19.20 3.30 -7.01
CA SER A 10 -20.31 4.25 -7.16
C SER A 10 -20.45 5.18 -5.95
N PRO A 11 -19.44 6.03 -5.67
CA PRO A 11 -19.44 6.93 -4.52
C PRO A 11 -20.61 7.92 -4.55
N GLU A 12 -20.99 8.41 -5.73
CA GLU A 12 -22.13 9.31 -5.94
C GLU A 12 -23.47 8.67 -5.52
N VAL A 13 -23.68 7.39 -5.87
CA VAL A 13 -24.90 6.65 -5.52
C VAL A 13 -24.97 6.42 -4.02
N VAL A 14 -23.85 6.09 -3.40
CA VAL A 14 -23.77 5.91 -1.94
C VAL A 14 -23.99 7.24 -1.22
N ARG A 15 -23.41 8.34 -1.71
CA ARG A 15 -23.62 9.70 -1.20
C ARG A 15 -25.10 10.07 -1.20
N GLN A 16 -25.80 9.91 -2.32
CA GLN A 16 -27.23 10.20 -2.40
C GLN A 16 -28.07 9.30 -1.47
N ALA A 17 -27.71 8.01 -1.34
CA ALA A 17 -28.41 7.09 -0.44
C ALA A 17 -28.21 7.46 1.04
N LEU A 18 -27.04 7.99 1.39
CA LEU A 18 -26.69 8.46 2.73
C LEU A 18 -27.39 9.79 3.07
N GLU A 19 -27.42 10.74 2.12
CA GLU A 19 -28.16 12.00 2.25
C GLU A 19 -29.65 11.75 2.47
N LYS A 20 -30.25 10.81 1.72
CA LYS A 20 -31.66 10.39 1.91
C LYS A 20 -31.92 9.80 3.30
N ARG A 21 -30.91 9.24 3.96
CA ARG A 21 -30.99 8.71 5.33
C ARG A 21 -30.63 9.75 6.40
N GLY A 22 -30.36 11.00 6.03
CA GLY A 22 -29.98 12.08 6.94
C GLY A 22 -28.61 11.87 7.60
N ASN A 23 -27.78 11.00 7.05
CA ASN A 23 -26.43 10.75 7.55
C ASN A 23 -25.42 11.29 6.56
N THR A 24 -24.77 12.40 6.90
CA THR A 24 -23.61 12.91 6.16
C THR A 24 -22.37 12.13 6.63
N PHE A 25 -22.27 10.87 6.22
CA PHE A 25 -21.06 10.09 6.48
C PHE A 25 -19.91 10.69 5.66
N ALA A 26 -18.72 10.83 6.24
CA ALA A 26 -17.54 11.35 5.56
C ALA A 26 -17.01 10.31 4.54
N LEU A 27 -17.74 10.16 3.43
CA LEU A 27 -17.42 9.22 2.36
C LEU A 27 -16.06 9.55 1.73
N GLU A 28 -15.74 10.84 1.63
CA GLU A 28 -14.43 11.33 1.19
C GLU A 28 -13.31 10.78 2.07
N ASN A 29 -13.43 10.84 3.40
CA ASN A 29 -12.42 10.29 4.30
C ASN A 29 -12.23 8.77 4.13
N ILE A 30 -13.32 8.03 3.87
CA ILE A 30 -13.21 6.58 3.59
C ILE A 30 -12.43 6.36 2.28
N LEU A 31 -12.77 7.10 1.23
CA LEU A 31 -12.13 6.96 -0.08
C LEU A 31 -10.65 7.32 -0.01
N GLU A 32 -10.30 8.40 0.69
CA GLU A 32 -8.92 8.83 0.91
C GLU A 32 -8.13 7.78 1.72
N THR A 33 -8.70 7.28 2.81
CA THR A 33 -8.08 6.22 3.62
C THR A 33 -7.90 4.93 2.82
N ASP A 34 -8.89 4.52 2.03
CA ASP A 34 -8.81 3.36 1.14
C ASP A 34 -7.77 3.55 0.03
N GLU A 35 -7.66 4.76 -0.52
CA GLU A 35 -6.62 5.09 -1.50
C GLU A 35 -5.23 5.01 -0.89
N HIS A 36 -5.04 5.60 0.29
CA HIS A 36 -3.78 5.56 1.03
C HIS A 36 -3.38 4.11 1.35
N HIS A 37 -4.30 3.32 1.89
CA HIS A 37 -4.06 1.91 2.21
C HIS A 37 -3.69 1.09 0.96
N ARG A 38 -4.38 1.30 -0.17
CA ARG A 38 -4.02 0.66 -1.45
C ARG A 38 -2.68 1.13 -2.00
N HIS A 39 -2.33 2.39 -1.80
CA HIS A 39 -1.03 2.93 -2.20
C HIS A 39 0.09 2.27 -1.39
N LEU A 40 -0.04 2.21 -0.07
CA LEU A 40 0.90 1.53 0.82
C LEU A 40 1.06 0.04 0.46
N LEU A 41 -0.05 -0.68 0.24
CA LEU A 41 -0.01 -2.08 -0.18
C LEU A 41 0.81 -2.29 -1.46
N ARG A 42 0.57 -1.46 -2.49
CA ARG A 42 1.33 -1.52 -3.75
C ARG A 42 2.81 -1.20 -3.54
N GLN A 43 3.13 -0.22 -2.70
CA GLN A 43 4.52 0.12 -2.38
C GLN A 43 5.23 -1.05 -1.67
N VAL A 44 4.58 -1.69 -0.70
CA VAL A 44 5.13 -2.86 0.01
C VAL A 44 5.39 -4.01 -0.97
N GLU A 45 4.45 -4.30 -1.88
CA GLU A 45 4.64 -5.34 -2.90
C GLU A 45 5.79 -5.00 -3.85
N LEU A 46 5.89 -3.75 -4.31
CA LEU A 46 6.98 -3.28 -5.17
C LEU A 46 8.34 -3.45 -4.50
N LEU A 47 8.47 -3.00 -3.25
CA LEU A 47 9.72 -3.07 -2.50
C LEU A 47 10.10 -4.52 -2.17
N ARG A 48 9.12 -5.38 -1.84
CA ARG A 48 9.37 -6.83 -1.68
C ARG A 48 9.88 -7.46 -2.97
N SER A 49 9.30 -7.10 -4.10
CA SER A 49 9.76 -7.56 -5.42
C SER A 49 11.20 -7.11 -5.69
N GLN A 50 11.51 -5.83 -5.45
CA GLN A 50 12.86 -5.28 -5.58
C GLN A 50 13.85 -5.98 -4.64
N HIS A 51 13.49 -6.18 -3.37
CA HIS A 51 14.32 -6.88 -2.38
C HIS A 51 14.66 -8.29 -2.85
N ASN A 52 13.66 -9.03 -3.35
CA ASN A 52 13.86 -10.38 -3.88
C ASN A 52 14.74 -10.38 -5.13
N GLN A 53 14.57 -9.39 -6.02
CA GLN A 53 15.40 -9.23 -7.22
C GLN A 53 16.86 -8.96 -6.86
N VAL A 54 17.12 -8.01 -5.96
CA VAL A 54 18.46 -7.68 -5.45
C VAL A 54 19.07 -8.88 -4.75
N SER A 55 18.31 -9.59 -3.91
CA SER A 55 18.77 -10.81 -3.24
C SER A 55 19.17 -11.91 -4.25
N LYS A 56 18.41 -12.06 -5.34
CA LYS A 56 18.73 -13.03 -6.41
C LYS A 56 19.98 -12.63 -7.19
N GLN A 57 20.14 -11.34 -7.49
CA GLN A 57 21.34 -10.80 -8.12
C GLN A 57 22.58 -11.02 -7.23
N LEU A 58 22.45 -10.77 -5.93
CA LEU A 58 23.54 -10.98 -4.96
C LEU A 58 23.93 -12.45 -4.81
N GLY A 59 22.96 -13.38 -4.90
CA GLY A 59 23.22 -14.82 -4.89
C GLY A 59 23.89 -15.36 -6.16
N THR A 60 23.68 -14.68 -7.30
CA THR A 60 24.27 -15.06 -8.61
C THR A 60 25.64 -14.43 -8.83
N THR A 61 25.90 -13.27 -8.21
CA THR A 61 27.16 -12.54 -8.36
C THR A 61 28.22 -13.08 -7.40
N LYS A 62 29.39 -13.46 -7.91
CA LYS A 62 30.52 -13.93 -7.06
C LYS A 62 31.12 -12.81 -6.21
N GLU A 63 31.15 -11.59 -6.73
CA GLU A 63 31.56 -10.40 -6.01
C GLU A 63 30.32 -9.69 -5.47
N LYS A 64 30.26 -9.48 -4.15
CA LYS A 64 29.13 -8.81 -3.52
C LYS A 64 29.39 -7.30 -3.54
N PRO A 65 28.82 -6.54 -4.48
CA PRO A 65 29.11 -5.12 -4.59
C PRO A 65 28.56 -4.42 -3.34
N PRO A 66 29.32 -3.51 -2.71
CA PRO A 66 28.84 -2.80 -1.53
C PRO A 66 27.56 -2.00 -1.81
N GLN A 67 27.33 -1.59 -3.07
CA GLN A 67 26.11 -0.92 -3.51
C GLN A 67 24.87 -1.81 -3.37
N LEU A 68 24.92 -3.07 -3.84
CA LEU A 68 23.79 -3.99 -3.73
C LEU A 68 23.51 -4.38 -2.27
N ILE A 69 24.55 -4.50 -1.43
CA ILE A 69 24.39 -4.76 0.00
C ILE A 69 23.68 -3.59 0.69
N ALA A 70 24.09 -2.36 0.36
CA ALA A 70 23.46 -1.15 0.89
C ALA A 70 22.01 -1.02 0.42
N GLU A 71 21.74 -1.32 -0.85
CA GLU A 71 20.39 -1.32 -1.43
C GLU A 71 19.49 -2.36 -0.77
N MET A 72 19.99 -3.59 -0.54
CA MET A 72 19.23 -4.64 0.16
C MET A 72 18.84 -4.21 1.58
N ARG A 73 19.77 -3.60 2.34
CA ARG A 73 19.48 -3.06 3.69
C ARG A 73 18.43 -1.96 3.64
N LYS A 74 18.59 -1.00 2.72
CA LYS A 74 17.67 0.13 2.55
C LYS A 74 16.26 -0.34 2.14
N LEU A 75 16.16 -1.38 1.31
CA LEU A 75 14.88 -2.00 0.96
C LEU A 75 14.24 -2.69 2.17
N GLY A 76 15.02 -3.40 2.99
CA GLY A 76 14.54 -4.01 4.23
C GLY A 76 13.98 -2.99 5.23
N GLU A 77 14.68 -1.87 5.42
CA GLU A 77 14.22 -0.77 6.28
C GLU A 77 12.92 -0.14 5.76
N GLN A 78 12.85 0.15 4.45
CA GLN A 78 11.63 0.72 3.84
C GLN A 78 10.44 -0.23 3.95
N ILE A 79 10.63 -1.54 3.74
CA ILE A 79 9.58 -2.54 3.90
C ILE A 79 9.09 -2.55 5.35
N SER A 80 9.99 -2.56 6.33
CA SER A 80 9.61 -2.56 7.74
C SER A 80 8.85 -1.29 8.15
N ALA A 81 9.28 -0.12 7.67
CA ALA A 81 8.60 1.14 7.94
C ALA A 81 7.19 1.17 7.35
N LEU A 82 7.03 0.78 6.08
CA LEU A 82 5.72 0.72 5.41
C LEU A 82 4.81 -0.35 6.02
N GLN A 83 5.35 -1.46 6.50
CA GLN A 83 4.57 -2.47 7.22
C GLN A 83 4.05 -1.94 8.55
N GLN A 84 4.83 -1.14 9.28
CA GLN A 84 4.36 -0.47 10.49
C GLN A 84 3.24 0.53 10.17
N GLU A 85 3.39 1.27 9.08
CA GLU A 85 2.39 2.26 8.63
C GLU A 85 1.08 1.61 8.15
N THR A 86 1.16 0.44 7.52
CA THR A 86 -0.03 -0.32 7.06
C THR A 86 -0.73 -1.07 8.20
N SER A 87 -0.05 -1.29 9.33
CA SER A 87 -0.61 -2.04 10.48
C SER A 87 -1.30 -1.15 11.53
N GLN A 88 -1.33 0.16 11.30
CA GLN A 88 -2.07 1.16 12.09
C GLN A 88 -3.47 1.38 11.50
#